data_AF-A0A8H6GT16-F1
#
_entry.id   AF-A0A8H6GT16-F1
#
_cell.length_a   1.000
_cell.length_b   1.000
_cell.length_c   1.000
_cell.angle_alpha   90.00
_cell.angle_beta   90.00
_cell.angle_gamma   90.00
#
_symmetry.space_group_name_H-M   'P 1'
#
loop_
_entity.id
_entity.type
_entity.pdbx_description
1 polymer ?
#
loop_
_entity_poly.entity_id
_entity_poly.type
_entity_poly.pdbx_seq_one_letter_code
_entity_poly.pdbx_strand_id
1 'polypeptide(L)'
;MATRPTLADAWRLSRTLLPHGSTKYLSTYIPRHQVYDTTIANLNIGKDTKVIYQGFTGKAATLNAKDTLAYGTNVVGGVSPGKGGQEHLGLPVFNTVREAMEQVNPHATSVFVPAQFAAAAIIEAIEAEVPLVVTVAEHIPVHDILRVHDVLKTQSKTRLVGPNCPGIIAPEQCRIGIMPYKQYKKGSIGIVSKSGTLSYEAVGSTSKAGLGQSLVVGMGGDMMPGMSKVMIMISILPPP
;
A
#
# COMPACT_ATOMS: atom_id res chain seq x y z
N MET A 1 23.81 35.21 -29.75
CA MET A 1 22.69 34.27 -29.92
C MET A 1 23.13 32.93 -29.31
N ALA A 2 22.91 32.73 -28.02
CA ALA A 2 23.38 31.55 -27.29
C ALA A 2 22.19 30.61 -27.04
N THR A 3 22.25 29.41 -27.60
CA THR A 3 21.22 28.37 -27.48
C THR A 3 21.14 27.86 -26.04
N ARG A 4 19.94 27.88 -25.45
CA ARG A 4 19.69 27.30 -24.12
C ARG A 4 19.86 25.77 -24.18
N PRO A 5 20.49 25.15 -23.18
CA PRO A 5 20.69 23.70 -23.15
C PRO A 5 19.35 22.97 -22.98
N THR A 6 19.24 21.80 -23.60
CA THR A 6 18.04 20.95 -23.51
C THR A 6 18.08 20.05 -22.28
N LEU A 7 16.94 19.50 -21.87
CA LEU A 7 16.85 18.54 -20.75
C LEU A 7 17.73 17.29 -20.94
N ALA A 8 18.11 16.96 -22.17
CA ALA A 8 19.04 15.88 -22.49
C ALA A 8 20.50 16.23 -22.12
N ASP A 9 20.86 17.52 -22.15
CA ASP A 9 22.22 17.99 -21.85
C ASP A 9 22.47 18.03 -20.33
N ALA A 10 21.43 18.32 -19.54
CA ALA A 10 21.46 18.23 -18.08
C ALA A 10 21.67 16.78 -17.58
N TRP A 11 21.17 15.80 -18.34
CA TRP A 11 21.36 14.36 -18.05
C TRP A 11 22.78 13.86 -18.30
N ARG A 12 23.53 14.51 -19.21
CA ARG A 12 24.89 14.10 -19.57
C ARG A 12 25.94 14.57 -18.56
N LEU A 13 25.68 15.68 -17.87
CA LEU A 13 26.57 16.26 -16.86
C LEU A 13 26.48 15.60 -15.48
N SER A 14 25.40 14.87 -15.16
CA SER A 14 25.26 14.16 -13.88
C SER A 14 26.00 12.82 -13.85
N ARG A 15 26.40 12.28 -15.00
CA ARG A 15 27.15 11.00 -15.10
C ARG A 15 28.64 11.12 -14.82
N THR A 16 29.19 12.33 -14.78
CA THR A 16 30.65 12.56 -14.66
C THR A 16 31.16 12.65 -13.23
N LEU A 17 30.31 12.52 -12.20
CA LEU A 17 30.68 12.61 -10.78
C LEU A 17 30.39 11.34 -9.97
N LEU A 18 30.50 10.15 -10.59
CA LEU A 18 30.59 8.90 -9.85
C LEU A 18 32.00 8.32 -10.00
N PRO A 19 32.78 8.21 -8.91
CA PRO A 19 34.11 7.60 -8.98
C PRO A 19 33.96 6.15 -9.45
N HIS A 20 34.57 5.84 -10.60
CA HIS A 20 34.75 4.48 -11.08
C HIS A 20 35.83 3.80 -10.21
N GLY A 21 35.39 3.25 -9.08
CA GLY A 21 36.19 2.37 -8.24
C GLY A 21 35.43 1.05 -8.05
N SER A 22 35.81 0.03 -8.81
CA SER A 22 35.33 -1.33 -8.64
C SER A 22 35.95 -1.96 -7.40
N THR A 23 35.43 -1.63 -6.22
CA THR A 23 35.73 -2.39 -5.00
C THR A 23 34.66 -3.46 -4.85
N LYS A 24 34.97 -4.69 -5.25
CA LYS A 24 34.12 -5.86 -4.96
C LYS A 24 34.16 -6.12 -3.45
N TYR A 25 33.26 -5.50 -2.69
CA TYR A 25 32.95 -5.94 -1.35
C TYR A 25 32.09 -7.21 -1.47
N LEU A 26 32.70 -8.39 -1.30
CA LEU A 26 31.96 -9.61 -0.99
C LEU A 26 31.41 -9.48 0.44
N SER A 27 30.32 -8.72 0.59
CA SER A 27 29.52 -8.70 1.81
C SER A 27 28.41 -9.74 1.65
N THR A 28 28.41 -10.78 2.49
CA THR A 28 27.26 -11.67 2.67
C THR A 28 26.14 -11.02 3.47
N TYR A 29 26.39 -9.83 4.05
CA TYR A 29 25.42 -9.07 4.81
C TYR A 29 24.64 -8.16 3.88
N ILE A 30 23.41 -8.56 3.55
CA ILE A 30 22.39 -7.66 3.03
C ILE A 30 21.84 -6.89 4.23
N PRO A 31 22.06 -5.57 4.36
CA PRO A 31 21.47 -4.79 5.43
C PRO A 31 19.94 -4.98 5.42
N ARG A 32 19.34 -5.19 6.59
CA ARG A 32 17.89 -5.47 6.75
C ARG A 32 16.96 -4.53 5.96
N HIS A 33 17.39 -3.28 5.75
CA HIS A 33 16.66 -2.32 4.92
C HIS A 33 16.51 -2.78 3.46
N GLN A 34 17.57 -3.31 2.83
CA GLN A 34 17.52 -3.83 1.45
C GLN A 34 16.62 -5.05 1.30
N VAL A 35 16.45 -5.84 2.38
CA VAL A 35 15.56 -7.00 2.38
C VAL A 35 14.11 -6.56 2.33
N TYR A 36 13.72 -5.57 3.15
CA TYR A 36 12.37 -5.02 3.10
C TYR A 36 12.09 -4.41 1.72
N ASP A 37 13.05 -3.73 1.09
CA ASP A 37 12.90 -3.12 -0.24
C ASP A 37 12.46 -4.07 -1.36
N THR A 38 12.65 -5.39 -1.20
CA THR A 38 12.12 -6.38 -2.14
C THR A 38 10.59 -6.43 -2.19
N THR A 39 9.90 -6.02 -1.12
CA THR A 39 8.42 -6.06 -1.06
C THR A 39 7.74 -4.86 -1.73
N ILE A 40 8.49 -3.98 -2.42
CA ILE A 40 7.92 -2.89 -3.21
C ILE A 40 6.97 -3.43 -4.28
N ALA A 41 7.30 -4.59 -4.86
CA ALA A 41 6.49 -5.25 -5.88
C ALA A 41 5.04 -5.52 -5.43
N ASN A 42 4.80 -5.66 -4.11
CA ASN A 42 3.47 -5.92 -3.56
C ASN A 42 2.53 -4.70 -3.63
N LEU A 43 3.04 -3.51 -3.97
CA LEU A 43 2.20 -2.33 -4.22
C LEU A 43 1.45 -2.42 -5.56
N ASN A 44 1.87 -3.31 -6.46
CA ASN A 44 1.24 -3.48 -7.76
C ASN A 44 -0.07 -4.26 -7.63
N ILE A 45 -1.15 -3.54 -7.29
CA ILE A 45 -2.50 -4.10 -7.22
C ILE A 45 -3.23 -4.00 -8.58
N GLY A 46 -4.11 -4.95 -8.84
CA GLY A 46 -4.90 -5.02 -10.07
C GLY A 46 -6.21 -5.77 -9.86
N LYS A 47 -6.92 -6.08 -10.95
CA LYS A 47 -8.25 -6.71 -10.90
C LYS A 47 -8.26 -8.07 -10.18
N ASP A 48 -7.17 -8.82 -10.28
CA ASP A 48 -7.03 -10.16 -9.67
C ASP A 48 -6.54 -10.12 -8.22
N THR A 49 -6.30 -8.93 -7.66
CA THR A 49 -5.88 -8.77 -6.28
C THR A 49 -7.01 -9.19 -5.33
N LYS A 50 -6.85 -10.35 -4.68
CA LYS A 50 -7.73 -10.84 -3.64
C LYS A 50 -7.50 -10.07 -2.33
N VAL A 51 -8.55 -9.45 -1.81
CA VAL A 51 -8.47 -8.58 -0.62
C VAL A 51 -9.30 -9.18 0.52
N ILE A 52 -8.73 -9.23 1.72
CA ILE A 52 -9.49 -9.46 2.95
C ILE A 52 -9.57 -8.19 3.81
N TYR A 53 -10.53 -8.16 4.72
CA TYR A 53 -10.67 -7.09 5.71
C TYR A 53 -10.40 -7.61 7.12
N GLN A 54 -9.50 -6.97 7.86
CA GLN A 54 -9.40 -7.18 9.32
C GLN A 54 -10.35 -6.23 10.03
N GLY A 55 -11.16 -6.76 10.95
CA GLY A 55 -12.29 -6.03 11.53
C GLY A 55 -13.53 -6.04 10.63
N PHE A 56 -13.67 -7.04 9.75
CA PHE A 56 -14.67 -7.10 8.67
C PHE A 56 -16.11 -6.87 9.10
N THR A 57 -16.51 -7.42 10.26
CA THR A 57 -17.86 -7.27 10.81
C THR A 57 -18.09 -5.93 11.55
N GLY A 58 -17.09 -5.05 11.61
CA GLY A 58 -17.20 -3.72 12.19
C GLY A 58 -17.98 -2.75 11.32
N LYS A 59 -18.60 -1.72 11.90
CA LYS A 59 -19.44 -0.75 11.19
C LYS A 59 -18.70 -0.04 10.04
N ALA A 60 -17.50 0.49 10.32
CA ALA A 60 -16.69 1.21 9.32
C ALA A 60 -16.21 0.26 8.21
N ALA A 61 -15.71 -0.93 8.58
CA ALA A 61 -15.28 -1.96 7.63
C ALA A 61 -16.44 -2.39 6.73
N THR A 62 -17.63 -2.60 7.29
CA THR A 62 -18.83 -3.02 6.54
C THR A 62 -19.23 -1.99 5.49
N LEU A 63 -19.27 -0.71 5.86
CA LEU A 63 -19.61 0.37 4.92
C LEU A 63 -18.55 0.47 3.81
N ASN A 64 -17.27 0.44 4.18
CA ASN A 64 -16.19 0.51 3.21
C ASN A 64 -16.15 -0.71 2.27
N ALA A 65 -16.31 -1.92 2.81
CA ALA A 65 -16.30 -3.15 2.04
C ALA A 65 -17.45 -3.20 1.03
N LYS A 66 -18.64 -2.69 1.38
CA LYS A 66 -19.75 -2.53 0.41
C LYS A 66 -19.36 -1.61 -0.74
N ASP A 67 -18.77 -0.46 -0.46
CA ASP A 67 -18.32 0.47 -1.51
C ASP A 67 -17.19 -0.13 -2.36
N THR A 68 -16.29 -0.89 -1.75
CA THR A 68 -15.17 -1.56 -2.42
C THR A 68 -15.63 -2.72 -3.31
N LEU A 69 -16.62 -3.50 -2.85
CA LEU A 69 -17.31 -4.50 -3.67
C LEU A 69 -18.05 -3.85 -4.84
N ALA A 70 -18.79 -2.77 -4.60
CA ALA A 70 -19.48 -2.01 -5.65
C ALA A 70 -18.51 -1.38 -6.66
N TYR A 71 -17.28 -1.07 -6.25
CA TYR A 71 -16.23 -0.62 -7.15
C TYR A 71 -15.68 -1.73 -8.06
N GLY A 72 -15.89 -3.00 -7.69
CA GLY A 72 -15.41 -4.17 -8.45
C GLY A 72 -14.10 -4.76 -7.93
N THR A 73 -13.62 -4.37 -6.74
CA THR A 73 -12.48 -5.04 -6.11
C THR A 73 -12.85 -6.47 -5.70
N ASN A 74 -11.94 -7.42 -5.93
CA ASN A 74 -12.10 -8.81 -5.55
C ASN A 74 -11.92 -9.02 -4.02
N VAL A 75 -12.94 -8.70 -3.23
CA VAL A 75 -12.96 -8.96 -1.79
C VAL A 75 -13.35 -10.41 -1.56
N VAL A 76 -12.51 -11.18 -0.85
CA VAL A 76 -12.66 -12.64 -0.68
C VAL A 76 -13.03 -13.05 0.74
N GLY A 77 -13.29 -12.10 1.64
CA GLY A 77 -13.69 -12.36 3.01
C GLY A 77 -13.07 -11.40 4.01
N GLY A 78 -13.05 -11.81 5.27
CA GLY A 78 -12.39 -11.01 6.30
C GLY A 78 -12.30 -11.69 7.65
N VAL A 79 -11.55 -11.06 8.54
CA VAL A 79 -11.23 -11.58 9.87
C VAL A 79 -12.03 -10.81 10.92
N SER A 80 -12.66 -11.55 11.83
CA SER A 80 -13.33 -11.03 13.01
C SER A 80 -13.26 -12.08 14.12
N PRO A 81 -12.31 -11.98 15.06
CA PRO A 81 -12.12 -12.97 16.11
C PRO A 81 -13.42 -13.28 16.87
N GLY A 82 -13.71 -14.56 17.06
CA GLY A 82 -14.94 -15.04 17.71
C GLY A 82 -16.15 -15.16 16.78
N LYS A 83 -16.03 -14.79 15.50
CA LYS A 83 -17.09 -14.91 14.48
C LYS A 83 -16.67 -15.75 13.27
N GLY A 84 -15.55 -16.47 13.35
CA GLY A 84 -15.12 -17.35 12.26
C GLY A 84 -16.15 -18.43 11.94
N GLY A 85 -16.26 -18.79 10.66
CA GLY A 85 -17.25 -19.74 10.14
C GLY A 85 -18.61 -19.12 9.81
N GLN A 86 -18.81 -17.83 10.10
CA GLN A 86 -19.99 -17.08 9.68
C GLN A 86 -19.77 -16.46 8.30
N GLU A 87 -20.84 -15.92 7.72
CA GLU A 87 -20.78 -15.08 6.53
C GLU A 87 -21.13 -13.63 6.88
N HIS A 88 -20.48 -12.69 6.19
CA HIS A 88 -20.81 -11.27 6.24
C HIS A 88 -20.66 -10.67 4.85
N LEU A 89 -21.68 -9.92 4.40
CA LEU A 89 -21.78 -9.44 3.01
C LEU A 89 -21.72 -10.57 1.95
N GLY A 90 -22.14 -11.79 2.32
CA GLY A 90 -22.07 -12.97 1.45
C GLY A 90 -20.64 -13.51 1.24
N LEU A 91 -19.70 -13.14 2.12
CA LEU A 91 -18.31 -13.58 2.09
C LEU A 91 -17.91 -14.23 3.42
N PRO A 92 -16.95 -15.16 3.41
CA PRO A 92 -16.56 -15.90 4.61
C PRO A 92 -15.88 -15.01 5.64
N VAL A 93 -16.19 -15.27 6.91
CA VAL A 93 -15.53 -14.67 8.08
C VAL A 93 -14.60 -15.70 8.72
N PHE A 94 -13.37 -15.29 9.01
CA PHE A 94 -12.34 -16.11 9.66
C PHE A 94 -12.04 -15.61 11.07
N ASN A 95 -11.53 -16.48 11.94
CA ASN A 95 -11.10 -16.07 13.28
C ASN A 95 -9.72 -15.41 13.26
N THR A 96 -8.84 -15.87 12.37
CA THR A 96 -7.45 -15.37 12.26
C THR A 96 -7.08 -15.06 10.82
N VAL A 97 -6.07 -14.21 10.63
CA VAL A 97 -5.50 -13.93 9.30
C VAL A 97 -4.85 -15.18 8.70
N ARG A 98 -4.27 -16.05 9.53
CA ARG A 98 -3.68 -17.32 9.07
C ARG A 98 -4.72 -18.24 8.42
N GLU A 99 -5.88 -18.42 9.05
CA GLU A 99 -6.99 -19.18 8.44
C GLU A 99 -7.40 -18.60 7.09
N ALA A 100 -7.49 -17.27 7.00
CA ALA A 100 -7.81 -16.60 5.75
C ALA A 100 -6.74 -16.83 4.68
N MET A 101 -5.44 -16.81 5.05
CA MET A 101 -4.33 -17.14 4.14
C MET A 101 -4.43 -18.57 3.60
N GLU A 102 -4.74 -19.53 4.45
CA GLU A 102 -4.87 -20.94 4.06
C GLU A 102 -6.06 -21.20 3.14
N GLN A 103 -7.21 -20.56 3.40
CA GLN A 103 -8.46 -20.85 2.69
C GLN A 103 -8.63 -20.03 1.41
N VAL A 104 -8.30 -18.73 1.44
CA VAL A 104 -8.54 -17.82 0.30
C VAL A 104 -7.28 -17.23 -0.31
N ASN A 105 -6.12 -17.41 0.35
CA ASN A 105 -4.80 -16.95 -0.09
C ASN A 105 -4.85 -15.52 -0.66
N PRO A 106 -5.19 -14.51 0.17
CA PRO A 106 -5.33 -13.14 -0.24
C PRO A 106 -3.97 -12.50 -0.57
N HIS A 107 -3.98 -11.58 -1.52
CA HIS A 107 -2.81 -10.78 -1.88
C HIS A 107 -2.68 -9.54 -1.00
N ALA A 108 -3.78 -9.08 -0.39
CA ALA A 108 -3.79 -7.91 0.46
C ALA A 108 -4.81 -8.00 1.60
N THR A 109 -4.54 -7.28 2.68
CA THR A 109 -5.50 -7.06 3.77
C THR A 109 -5.69 -5.57 4.03
N SER A 110 -6.93 -5.15 4.27
CA SER A 110 -7.25 -3.82 4.76
C SER A 110 -7.59 -3.85 6.26
N VAL A 111 -6.87 -3.06 7.05
CA VAL A 111 -6.98 -3.04 8.52
C VAL A 111 -7.96 -1.96 8.94
N PHE A 112 -9.18 -2.38 9.28
CA PHE A 112 -10.28 -1.53 9.78
C PHE A 112 -10.60 -1.84 11.25
N VAL A 113 -9.57 -1.85 12.09
CA VAL A 113 -9.70 -2.03 13.54
C VAL A 113 -9.42 -0.71 14.28
N PRO A 114 -9.96 -0.51 15.50
CA PRO A 114 -9.63 0.65 16.33
C PRO A 114 -8.12 0.79 16.56
N ALA A 115 -7.66 2.04 16.76
CA ALA A 115 -6.23 2.38 16.87
C ALA A 115 -5.46 1.52 17.88
N GLN A 116 -6.05 1.25 19.05
CA GLN A 116 -5.46 0.43 20.12
C GLN A 116 -5.21 -1.03 19.73
N PHE A 117 -5.86 -1.53 18.68
CA PHE A 117 -5.71 -2.90 18.19
C PHE A 117 -4.97 -2.97 16.84
N ALA A 118 -4.73 -1.84 16.19
CA ALA A 118 -4.21 -1.78 14.83
C ALA A 118 -2.79 -2.36 14.72
N ALA A 119 -1.91 -2.12 15.69
CA ALA A 119 -0.56 -2.66 15.66
C ALA A 119 -0.55 -4.19 15.76
N ALA A 120 -1.38 -4.77 16.64
CA ALA A 120 -1.52 -6.22 16.75
C ALA A 120 -2.07 -6.83 15.44
N ALA A 121 -3.09 -6.22 14.84
CA ALA A 121 -3.65 -6.64 13.56
C ALA A 121 -2.64 -6.56 12.39
N ILE A 122 -1.79 -5.53 12.37
CA ILE A 122 -0.70 -5.44 11.37
C ILE A 122 0.31 -6.56 11.59
N ILE A 123 0.74 -6.79 12.83
CA ILE A 123 1.72 -7.84 13.15
C ILE A 123 1.16 -9.22 12.82
N GLU A 124 -0.10 -9.51 13.14
CA GLU A 124 -0.78 -10.76 12.77
C GLU A 124 -0.74 -10.99 11.25
N ALA A 125 -0.98 -9.96 10.45
CA ALA A 125 -0.88 -10.06 9.00
C ALA A 125 0.56 -10.25 8.50
N ILE A 126 1.55 -9.64 9.16
CA ILE A 126 2.97 -9.86 8.84
C ILE A 126 3.36 -11.31 9.14
N GLU A 127 2.95 -11.85 10.30
CA GLU A 127 3.20 -13.23 10.71
C GLU A 127 2.52 -14.26 9.80
N ALA A 128 1.36 -13.90 9.24
CA ALA A 128 0.67 -14.70 8.24
C ALA A 128 1.23 -14.52 6.81
N GLU A 129 2.27 -13.69 6.64
CA GLU A 129 2.90 -13.37 5.36
C GLU A 129 1.96 -12.77 4.30
N VAL A 130 0.96 -11.97 4.70
CA VAL A 130 0.08 -11.27 3.74
C VAL A 130 0.92 -10.28 2.93
N PRO A 131 0.97 -10.36 1.58
CA PRO A 131 1.91 -9.55 0.79
C PRO A 131 1.75 -8.04 0.99
N LEU A 132 0.51 -7.55 1.09
CA LEU A 132 0.20 -6.13 1.27
C LEU A 132 -0.75 -5.90 2.44
N VAL A 133 -0.36 -5.02 3.37
CA VAL A 133 -1.19 -4.57 4.50
C VAL A 133 -1.48 -3.09 4.29
N VAL A 134 -2.77 -2.71 4.30
CA VAL A 134 -3.22 -1.32 4.16
C VAL A 134 -3.96 -0.90 5.42
N THR A 135 -3.40 0.02 6.19
CA THR A 135 -3.97 0.44 7.48
C THR A 135 -4.54 1.85 7.42
N VAL A 136 -5.85 1.95 7.64
CA VAL A 136 -6.57 3.24 7.66
C VAL A 136 -6.68 3.83 9.06
N ALA A 137 -6.42 3.05 10.11
CA ALA A 137 -6.52 3.51 11.48
C ALA A 137 -5.59 4.70 11.75
N GLU A 138 -6.15 5.72 12.39
CA GLU A 138 -5.45 6.95 12.80
C GLU A 138 -5.19 6.90 14.30
N HIS A 139 -4.28 7.76 14.79
CA HIS A 139 -3.98 7.90 16.22
C HIS A 139 -3.46 6.62 16.89
N ILE A 140 -2.72 5.79 16.13
CA ILE A 140 -2.02 4.64 16.71
C ILE A 140 -0.86 5.18 17.56
N PRO A 141 -0.68 4.69 18.81
CA PRO A 141 0.43 5.12 19.64
C PRO A 141 1.78 4.96 18.94
N VAL A 142 2.64 5.98 19.03
CA VAL A 142 3.94 6.01 18.32
C VAL A 142 4.82 4.80 18.67
N HIS A 143 4.79 4.36 19.94
CA HIS A 143 5.57 3.20 20.39
C HIS A 143 5.14 1.89 19.73
N ASP A 144 3.85 1.75 19.39
CA ASP A 144 3.35 0.57 18.69
C ASP A 144 3.74 0.59 17.21
N ILE A 145 3.73 1.77 16.58
CA ILE A 145 4.22 1.91 15.20
C ILE A 145 5.73 1.67 15.11
N LEU A 146 6.52 2.09 16.10
CA LEU A 146 7.94 1.72 16.17
C LEU A 146 8.13 0.20 16.16
N ARG A 147 7.35 -0.52 16.99
CA ARG A 147 7.39 -1.98 17.04
C ARG A 147 7.03 -2.61 15.69
N VAL A 148 5.98 -2.12 15.03
CA VAL A 148 5.58 -2.57 13.68
C VAL A 148 6.71 -2.38 12.67
N HIS A 149 7.37 -1.21 12.67
CA HIS A 149 8.50 -0.94 11.77
C HIS A 149 9.69 -1.86 12.01
N ASP A 150 9.98 -2.19 13.27
CA ASP A 150 11.07 -3.11 13.58
C ASP A 150 10.76 -4.54 13.13
N VAL A 151 9.51 -4.99 13.28
CA VAL A 151 9.04 -6.28 12.73
C VAL A 151 9.07 -6.29 11.20
N LEU A 152 8.68 -5.20 10.53
CA LEU A 152 8.72 -5.12 9.07
C LEU A 152 10.15 -5.29 8.50
N LYS A 153 11.16 -4.82 9.23
CA LYS A 153 12.57 -4.93 8.83
C LYS A 153 13.15 -6.34 9.01
N THR A 154 12.46 -7.27 9.69
CA THR A 154 12.96 -8.64 9.89
C THR A 154 12.49 -9.61 8.80
N GLN A 155 11.67 -9.15 7.86
CA GLN A 155 10.99 -9.99 6.89
C GLN A 155 11.03 -9.40 5.45
N SER A 156 10.71 -10.23 4.46
CA SER A 156 10.79 -9.91 3.01
C SER A 156 9.50 -10.24 2.23
N LYS A 157 8.38 -10.41 2.92
CA LYS A 157 7.10 -10.85 2.35
C LYS A 157 6.04 -9.77 2.34
N THR A 158 5.91 -9.04 3.43
CA THR A 158 4.82 -8.09 3.68
C THR A 158 5.28 -6.66 3.41
N ARG A 159 4.39 -5.84 2.84
CA ARG A 159 4.54 -4.39 2.68
C ARG A 159 3.42 -3.66 3.42
N LEU A 160 3.75 -2.60 4.15
CA LEU A 160 2.76 -1.76 4.84
C LEU A 160 2.48 -0.44 4.11
N VAL A 161 1.22 -0.16 3.79
CA VAL A 161 0.70 1.16 3.38
C VAL A 161 -0.06 1.77 4.56
N GLY A 162 0.28 3.00 4.93
CA GLY A 162 -0.20 3.64 6.15
C GLY A 162 0.77 3.47 7.32
N PRO A 163 0.34 3.60 8.58
CA PRO A 163 -1.04 3.87 9.03
C PRO A 163 -1.55 5.27 8.69
N ASN A 164 -2.74 5.63 9.17
CA ASN A 164 -3.37 6.94 8.96
C ASN A 164 -3.37 7.35 7.48
N CYS A 165 -3.85 6.45 6.62
CA CYS A 165 -3.81 6.65 5.18
C CYS A 165 -5.18 6.43 4.52
N PRO A 166 -5.45 7.12 3.39
CA PRO A 166 -6.64 6.84 2.60
C PRO A 166 -6.57 5.49 1.88
N GLY A 167 -5.38 4.89 1.77
CA GLY A 167 -5.12 3.59 1.17
C GLY A 167 -4.46 3.66 -0.21
N ILE A 168 -4.70 2.63 -1.02
CA ILE A 168 -4.12 2.44 -2.36
C ILE A 168 -5.23 2.10 -3.37
N ILE A 169 -5.13 2.66 -4.57
CA ILE A 169 -6.11 2.43 -5.64
C ILE A 169 -5.44 2.38 -7.01
N ALA A 170 -5.71 1.29 -7.72
CA ALA A 170 -5.52 1.16 -9.16
C ALA A 170 -6.87 1.43 -9.83
N PRO A 171 -7.02 2.56 -10.55
CA PRO A 171 -8.31 2.95 -11.11
C PRO A 171 -8.94 1.87 -11.98
N GLU A 172 -10.25 1.67 -11.81
CA GLU A 172 -11.11 0.72 -12.54
C GLU A 172 -10.72 -0.75 -12.34
N GLN A 173 -9.88 -1.04 -11.33
CA GLN A 173 -9.35 -2.38 -11.10
C GLN A 173 -9.44 -2.80 -9.64
N CYS A 174 -8.81 -2.05 -8.74
CA CYS A 174 -8.74 -2.42 -7.33
C CYS A 174 -8.61 -1.18 -6.45
N ARG A 175 -9.41 -1.15 -5.38
CA ARG A 175 -9.42 -0.12 -4.35
C ARG A 175 -9.29 -0.78 -2.99
N ILE A 176 -8.32 -0.35 -2.20
CA ILE A 176 -8.11 -0.79 -0.82
C ILE A 176 -7.95 0.45 0.05
N GLY A 177 -8.96 0.76 0.86
CA GLY A 177 -8.97 1.93 1.74
C GLY A 177 -10.22 2.79 1.58
N ILE A 178 -10.17 4.03 2.07
CA ILE A 178 -11.33 4.92 2.25
C ILE A 178 -11.44 6.04 1.21
N MET A 179 -10.56 6.09 0.19
CA MET A 179 -10.63 7.16 -0.82
C MET A 179 -11.98 7.15 -1.58
N PRO A 180 -12.56 8.31 -1.91
CA PRO A 180 -13.67 8.36 -2.87
C PRO A 180 -13.19 7.83 -4.23
N TYR A 181 -14.03 7.21 -5.05
CA TYR A 181 -13.56 6.52 -6.25
C TYR A 181 -14.15 7.01 -7.58
N LYS A 182 -15.23 7.80 -7.55
CA LYS A 182 -15.94 8.25 -8.78
C LYS A 182 -15.11 9.13 -9.72
N GLN A 183 -14.12 9.83 -9.19
CA GLN A 183 -13.26 10.76 -9.93
C GLN A 183 -12.01 10.11 -10.53
N TYR A 184 -11.73 8.87 -10.15
CA TYR A 184 -10.55 8.13 -10.61
C TYR A 184 -10.83 7.59 -12.01
N LYS A 185 -9.86 7.77 -12.90
CA LYS A 185 -9.92 7.25 -14.27
C LYS A 185 -8.62 6.55 -14.58
N LYS A 186 -8.66 5.43 -15.28
CA LYS A 186 -7.42 4.76 -15.72
C LYS A 186 -6.59 5.68 -16.61
N GLY A 187 -5.29 5.74 -16.36
CA GLY A 187 -4.37 6.61 -17.09
C GLY A 187 -2.90 6.33 -16.77
N SER A 188 -2.05 7.33 -17.01
CA SER A 188 -0.58 7.17 -16.94
C SER A 188 0.08 7.84 -15.73
N ILE A 189 -0.66 8.62 -14.94
CA ILE A 189 -0.08 9.39 -13.83
C ILE A 189 -0.13 8.59 -12.53
N GLY A 190 1.02 8.35 -11.93
CA GLY A 190 1.05 7.85 -10.55
C GLY A 190 1.12 8.96 -9.53
N ILE A 191 0.39 8.80 -8.43
CA ILE A 191 0.28 9.83 -7.39
C ILE A 191 0.64 9.21 -6.04
N VAL A 192 1.57 9.86 -5.34
CA VAL A 192 1.94 9.50 -3.96
C VAL A 192 1.72 10.72 -3.07
N SER A 193 0.96 10.54 -1.99
CA SER A 193 0.68 11.63 -1.07
C SER A 193 0.67 11.19 0.38
N LYS A 194 1.11 12.08 1.28
CA LYS A 194 0.85 11.95 2.72
C LYS A 194 -0.54 12.45 3.11
N SER A 195 -1.08 13.41 2.35
CA SER A 195 -2.39 14.00 2.60
C SER A 195 -3.46 13.35 1.73
N GLY A 196 -4.56 12.90 2.36
CA GLY A 196 -5.71 12.35 1.66
C GLY A 196 -6.40 13.39 0.78
N THR A 197 -6.79 14.54 1.33
CA THR A 197 -7.51 15.59 0.58
C THR A 197 -6.70 16.12 -0.59
N LEU A 198 -5.40 16.37 -0.41
CA LEU A 198 -4.54 16.82 -1.50
C LEU A 198 -4.40 15.76 -2.60
N SER A 199 -4.40 14.47 -2.24
CA SER A 199 -4.39 13.39 -3.24
C SER A 199 -5.65 13.40 -4.09
N TYR A 200 -6.81 13.73 -3.51
CA TYR A 200 -8.08 13.79 -4.23
C TYR A 200 -8.12 14.98 -5.20
N GLU A 201 -7.57 16.13 -4.82
CA GLU A 201 -7.45 17.29 -5.71
C GLU A 201 -6.50 17.01 -6.90
N ALA A 202 -5.38 16.33 -6.65
CA ALA A 202 -4.45 15.92 -7.70
C ALA A 202 -5.10 14.93 -8.68
N VAL A 203 -5.85 13.96 -8.17
CA VAL A 203 -6.65 13.02 -8.98
C VAL A 203 -7.69 13.78 -9.80
N GLY A 204 -8.45 14.67 -9.17
CA GLY A 204 -9.46 15.47 -9.87
C GLY A 204 -8.86 16.31 -11.00
N SER A 205 -7.70 16.93 -10.76
CA SER A 205 -6.99 17.75 -11.76
C SER A 205 -6.47 16.92 -12.94
N THR A 206 -5.83 15.78 -12.65
CA THR A 206 -5.29 14.88 -13.70
C THR A 206 -6.39 14.17 -14.50
N SER A 207 -7.51 13.82 -13.86
CA SER A 207 -8.70 13.28 -14.54
C SER A 207 -9.38 14.33 -15.44
N LYS A 208 -9.48 15.59 -14.99
CA LYS A 208 -10.03 16.70 -15.80
C LYS A 208 -9.15 17.03 -17.01
N ALA A 209 -7.83 16.90 -16.85
CA ALA A 209 -6.87 17.07 -17.94
C ALA A 209 -6.82 15.89 -18.93
N GLY A 210 -7.61 14.83 -18.71
CA GLY A 210 -7.64 13.64 -19.59
C GLY A 210 -6.43 12.70 -19.44
N LEU A 211 -5.60 12.89 -18.40
CA LEU A 211 -4.40 12.07 -18.18
C LEU A 211 -4.72 10.77 -17.43
N GLY A 212 -5.68 10.82 -16.51
CA GLY A 212 -6.03 9.71 -15.60
C GLY A 212 -4.88 9.30 -14.67
N GLN A 213 -5.03 8.18 -13.97
CA GLN A 213 -4.04 7.68 -13.02
C GLN A 213 -3.70 6.20 -13.25
N SER A 214 -2.43 5.84 -13.04
CA SER A 214 -1.96 4.46 -13.08
C SER A 214 -2.12 3.78 -11.71
N LEU A 215 -1.60 4.43 -10.66
CA LEU A 215 -1.68 3.99 -9.27
C LEU A 215 -1.64 5.21 -8.34
N VAL A 216 -2.52 5.23 -7.34
CA VAL A 216 -2.55 6.28 -6.33
C VAL A 216 -2.31 5.66 -4.96
N VAL A 217 -1.27 6.11 -4.27
CA VAL A 217 -0.86 5.60 -2.95
C VAL A 217 -0.92 6.74 -1.94
N GLY A 218 -1.84 6.63 -0.99
CA GLY A 218 -1.80 7.41 0.24
C GLY A 218 -0.85 6.76 1.24
N MET A 219 0.29 7.39 1.51
CA MET A 219 1.26 6.88 2.50
C MET A 219 0.79 7.08 3.94
N GLY A 220 -0.05 8.09 4.15
CA GLY A 220 -0.55 8.50 5.44
C GLY A 220 0.21 9.65 6.09
N GLY A 221 -0.46 10.24 7.08
CA GLY A 221 -0.04 11.48 7.76
C GLY A 221 0.84 11.28 8.99
N ASP A 222 0.97 10.05 9.48
CA ASP A 222 1.71 9.75 10.71
C ASP A 222 3.21 10.07 10.57
N MET A 223 3.85 10.30 11.72
CA MET A 223 5.28 10.64 11.80
C MET A 223 6.17 9.56 11.16
N MET A 224 5.73 8.29 11.22
CA MET A 224 6.44 7.15 10.63
C MET A 224 5.51 6.33 9.72
N PRO A 225 5.31 6.75 8.46
CA PRO A 225 4.58 5.94 7.50
C PRO A 225 5.35 4.64 7.20
N GLY A 226 4.64 3.56 6.89
CA GLY A 226 5.17 2.23 6.56
C GLY A 226 6.09 2.17 5.33
N MET A 227 6.19 3.28 4.58
CA MET A 227 7.03 3.46 3.41
C MET A 227 7.57 4.89 3.28
N SER A 228 8.71 5.02 2.61
CA SER A 228 9.29 6.31 2.22
C SER A 228 8.83 6.76 0.82
N LYS A 229 8.89 8.07 0.56
CA LYS A 229 8.52 8.68 -0.74
C LYS A 229 9.31 8.10 -1.92
N VAL A 230 10.62 7.95 -1.75
CA VAL A 230 11.56 7.48 -2.79
C VAL A 230 11.19 6.07 -3.25
N MET A 231 10.82 5.23 -2.29
CA MET A 231 10.51 3.83 -2.50
C MET A 231 9.28 3.61 -3.39
N ILE A 232 8.26 4.46 -3.21
CA ILE A 232 7.01 4.35 -3.96
C ILE A 232 7.16 4.91 -5.38
N MET A 233 7.98 5.96 -5.56
CA MET A 233 8.27 6.48 -6.90
C MET A 233 8.86 5.40 -7.82
N ILE A 234 9.69 4.49 -7.28
CA ILE A 234 10.24 3.37 -8.03
C ILE A 234 9.16 2.38 -8.45
N SER A 235 8.16 2.12 -7.60
CA SER A 235 7.04 1.20 -7.90
C SER A 235 6.07 1.70 -8.97
N ILE A 236 5.93 3.03 -9.08
CA ILE A 236 4.92 3.68 -9.90
C ILE A 236 5.38 3.86 -11.36
N LEU A 237 6.69 3.85 -11.58
CA LEU A 237 7.25 3.89 -12.92
C LEU A 237 7.11 2.51 -13.55
N PRO A 238 6.67 2.41 -14.82
CA PRO A 238 6.73 1.14 -15.54
C PRO A 238 8.18 0.63 -15.53
N PRO A 239 8.40 -0.70 -15.44
CA PRO A 239 9.74 -1.24 -15.64
C PRO A 239 10.29 -0.78 -17.00
N PRO A 240 11.62 -0.59 -17.13
CA PRO A 240 12.26 -0.12 -18.35
C PRO A 240 11.99 -1.01 -19.56
#